data_AF-A0A418HJC9-F1
#
_entry.id   AF-A0A418HJC9-F1
#
_cell.length_a   1.000
_cell.length_b   1.000
_cell.length_c   1.000
_cell.angle_alpha   90.00
_cell.angle_beta   90.00
_cell.angle_gamma   90.00
#
_symmetry.space_group_name_H-M   'P 1'
#
loop_
_entity.id
_entity.type
_entity.pdbx_description
1 polymer ?
#
loop_
_entity_poly.entity_id
_entity_poly.type
_entity_poly.pdbx_seq_one_letter_code
_entity_poly.pdbx_strand_id
1 'polypeptide(L)'
;VQEYAPILYQIWKKKHKKAYYKWRIDETYIKIKGKWSYLYRAIDAEGHTLDIWLRKQRDNHSAYAFIKRLIKQFGKPQKVITDQ
;
A
#
# COMPACT_ATOMS: atom_id res chain seq x y z
N VAL A 1 9.45 -9.31 16.72
CA VAL A 1 9.48 -10.07 15.45
C VAL A 1 9.19 -9.12 14.30
N GLN A 2 10.24 -8.47 13.78
CA GLN A 2 10.20 -7.60 12.59
C GLN A 2 11.31 -8.03 11.61
N GLU A 3 11.75 -9.27 11.73
CA GLU A 3 12.95 -9.82 11.10
C GLU A 3 12.69 -10.20 9.64
N TYR A 4 11.52 -10.79 9.35
CA TYR A 4 11.18 -11.28 8.01
C TYR A 4 10.39 -10.30 7.16
N ALA A 5 9.77 -9.27 7.74
CA ALA A 5 8.91 -8.35 7.01
C ALA A 5 9.63 -7.67 5.81
N PRO A 6 10.89 -7.18 5.96
CA PRO A 6 11.62 -6.60 4.82
C PRO A 6 11.92 -7.62 3.72
N ILE A 7 12.28 -8.85 4.07
CA ILE A 7 12.62 -9.92 3.11
C ILE A 7 11.38 -10.36 2.34
N LEU A 8 10.27 -10.62 3.05
CA LEU A 8 8.99 -10.97 2.46
C LEU A 8 8.49 -9.87 1.52
N TYR A 9 8.67 -8.60 1.89
CA TYR A 9 8.33 -7.47 1.04
C TYR A 9 9.15 -7.44 -0.26
N GLN A 10 10.46 -7.72 -0.19
CA GLN A 10 11.30 -7.79 -1.40
C GLN A 10 10.92 -8.96 -2.31
N ILE A 11 10.66 -10.14 -1.74
CA ILE A 11 10.19 -11.31 -2.50
C ILE A 11 8.85 -10.99 -3.18
N TRP A 12 7.92 -10.41 -2.41
CA TRP A 12 6.61 -10.00 -2.90
C TRP A 12 6.73 -9.00 -4.07
N LYS A 13 7.58 -7.97 -3.95
CA LYS A 13 7.85 -7.01 -5.03
C LYS A 13 8.42 -7.64 -6.29
N LYS A 14 9.30 -8.64 -6.15
CA LYS A 14 9.88 -9.34 -7.30
C LYS A 14 8.83 -10.18 -8.03
N LYS A 15 7.87 -10.76 -7.31
CA LYS A 15 6.82 -11.63 -7.85
C LYS A 15 5.69 -10.83 -8.52
N HIS A 16 5.34 -9.67 -7.96
CA HIS A 16 4.22 -8.85 -8.44
C HIS A 16 4.76 -7.61 -9.17
N LYS A 17 5.27 -7.80 -10.39
CA LYS A 17 5.82 -6.69 -11.22
C LYS A 17 4.79 -5.96 -12.07
N LYS A 18 3.63 -6.58 -12.27
CA LYS A 18 2.52 -6.01 -13.05
C LYS A 18 1.38 -5.68 -12.10
N ALA A 19 0.82 -4.49 -12.27
CA ALA A 19 -0.44 -4.10 -11.66
C ALA A 19 -1.47 -3.95 -12.77
N TYR A 20 -2.70 -4.35 -12.50
CA TYR A 20 -3.79 -4.12 -13.43
C TYR A 20 -4.24 -2.65 -13.44
N TYR A 21 -4.99 -2.29 -14.46
CA TYR A 21 -5.31 -0.92 -14.85
C TYR A 21 -6.15 -0.15 -13.82
N LYS A 22 -6.80 -0.84 -12.87
CA LYS A 22 -7.65 -0.26 -11.83
C LYS A 22 -7.08 -0.59 -10.45
N TRP A 23 -6.92 0.44 -9.62
CA TRP A 23 -6.43 0.29 -8.24
C TRP A 23 -7.53 0.67 -7.26
N ARG A 24 -7.59 -0.05 -6.15
CA ARG A 24 -8.31 0.38 -4.94
C ARG A 24 -7.28 0.73 -3.88
N ILE A 25 -7.42 1.91 -3.29
CA ILE A 25 -6.54 2.41 -2.24
C ILE A 25 -7.40 2.76 -1.04
N ASP A 26 -7.04 2.22 0.12
CA ASP A 26 -7.76 2.42 1.38
C ASP A 26 -6.83 2.91 2.49
N GLU A 27 -7.35 3.80 3.34
CA GLU A 27 -6.72 4.21 4.59
C GLU A 27 -7.54 3.66 5.76
N THR A 28 -6.91 2.81 6.59
CA THR A 28 -7.56 2.24 7.78
C THR A 28 -6.66 2.37 9.01
N TYR A 29 -7.19 2.04 10.18
CA TYR A 29 -6.48 2.10 11.44
C TYR A 29 -6.41 0.71 12.07
N ILE A 30 -5.21 0.29 12.46
CA ILE A 30 -4.95 -1.01 13.09
C ILE A 30 -4.24 -0.84 14.42
N LYS A 31 -4.53 -1.74 15.37
CA LYS A 31 -3.93 -1.71 16.71
C LYS A 31 -2.73 -2.65 16.76
N ILE A 32 -1.54 -2.07 16.98
CA ILE A 32 -0.28 -2.81 17.09
C ILE A 32 0.27 -2.61 18.50
N LYS A 33 0.38 -3.71 19.26
CA LYS A 33 0.88 -3.70 20.65
C LYS A 33 0.18 -2.63 21.51
N GLY A 34 -1.15 -2.56 21.42
CA GLY A 34 -1.95 -1.60 22.19
C GLY A 34 -2.04 -0.19 21.60
N LYS A 35 -1.25 0.16 20.58
CA LYS A 35 -1.22 1.51 19.99
C LYS A 35 -1.89 1.52 18.61
N TRP A 36 -2.71 2.53 18.35
CA TRP A 36 -3.29 2.74 17.02
C TRP A 36 -2.24 3.22 16.03
N SER A 37 -2.33 2.73 14.80
CA SER A 37 -1.48 3.13 13.68
C SER A 37 -2.30 3.14 12.40
N TYR A 38 -1.95 4.06 11.50
CA TYR A 38 -2.59 4.24 10.21
C TYR A 38 -1.96 3.30 9.20
N LEU A 39 -2.79 2.60 8.44
CA LEU A 39 -2.41 1.66 7.42
C LEU A 39 -2.96 2.14 6.09
N TYR A 40 -2.06 2.45 5.17
CA TYR A 40 -2.37 2.64 3.77
C TYR A 40 -2.21 1.30 3.06
N ARG A 41 -3.21 0.89 2.29
CA ARG A 41 -3.13 -0.31 1.46
C ARG A 41 -3.56 0.02 0.04
N ALA A 42 -2.91 -0.64 -0.91
CA ALA A 42 -3.29 -0.61 -2.31
C ALA A 42 -3.46 -2.04 -2.80
N ILE A 43 -4.53 -2.29 -3.53
CA ILE A 43 -4.82 -3.56 -4.21
C ILE A 43 -5.21 -3.28 -5.66
N ASP A 44 -4.93 -4.22 -6.56
CA ASP A 44 -5.38 -4.14 -7.94
C ASP A 44 -6.78 -4.72 -8.13
N ALA A 45 -7.25 -4.71 -9.39
CA ALA A 45 -8.57 -5.19 -9.77
C ALA A 45 -8.81 -6.69 -9.50
N GLU A 46 -7.75 -7.50 -9.48
CA GLU A 46 -7.81 -8.94 -9.22
C GLU A 46 -7.66 -9.26 -7.73
N GLY A 47 -7.48 -8.24 -6.89
CA GLY A 47 -7.31 -8.37 -5.46
C GLY A 47 -5.87 -8.65 -5.04
N HIS A 48 -4.89 -8.54 -5.94
CA HIS A 48 -3.49 -8.60 -5.53
C HIS A 48 -3.12 -7.30 -4.81
N THR A 49 -2.56 -7.44 -3.62
CA THR A 49 -1.92 -6.32 -2.91
C THR A 49 -0.84 -5.74 -3.80
N LEU A 50 -0.81 -4.42 -3.97
CA LEU A 50 0.24 -3.67 -4.67
C LEU A 50 1.24 -3.06 -3.70
N ASP A 51 0.79 -2.63 -2.53
CA ASP A 51 1.67 -2.15 -1.47
C ASP A 51 0.91 -1.97 -0.17
N ILE A 52 1.65 -1.93 0.94
CA ILE A 52 1.14 -1.63 2.27
C ILE A 52 2.11 -0.66 2.93
N TRP A 53 1.59 0.37 3.60
CA TRP A 53 2.41 1.32 4.35
C TRP A 53 1.79 1.66 5.69
N LEU A 54 2.53 1.34 6.76
CA LEU A 54 2.16 1.65 8.13
C LEU A 54 2.77 2.97 8.60
N ARG A 55 1.97 3.81 9.27
CA ARG A 55 2.37 5.10 9.85
C ARG A 55 1.82 5.23 11.27
N LYS A 56 2.57 5.92 12.15
CA LYS A 56 2.12 6.19 13.52
C LYS A 56 1.03 7.28 13.60
N GLN A 57 0.99 8.17 12.61
CA GLN A 57 0.08 9.32 12.55
C GLN A 57 -0.51 9.43 11.14
N ARG A 58 -1.71 10.03 11.06
CA ARG A 58 -2.36 10.38 9.80
C ARG A 58 -1.66 11.57 9.18
N ASP A 59 -1.33 11.49 7.91
CA ASP A 59 -0.63 12.58 7.23
C ASP A 59 -0.91 12.54 5.73
N ASN A 60 -1.42 13.66 5.20
CA ASN A 60 -1.71 13.82 3.79
C ASN A 60 -0.45 13.68 2.92
N HIS A 61 0.73 14.08 3.42
CA HIS A 61 1.98 13.87 2.70
C HIS A 61 2.32 12.40 2.58
N SER A 62 2.02 11.60 3.60
CA SER A 62 2.21 10.16 3.58
C SER A 62 1.30 9.49 2.57
N ALA A 63 0.03 9.90 2.48
CA ALA A 63 -0.90 9.44 1.44
C ALA A 63 -0.41 9.79 0.03
N TYR A 64 0.01 11.04 -0.20
CA TYR A 64 0.57 11.45 -1.48
C TYR A 64 1.83 10.67 -1.85
N ALA A 65 2.76 10.52 -0.91
CA ALA A 65 3.99 9.75 -1.11
C ALA A 65 3.70 8.27 -1.42
N PHE A 66 2.64 7.70 -0.83
CA PHE A 66 2.22 6.32 -1.07
C PHE A 66 1.80 6.12 -2.52
N ILE A 67 0.90 6.98 -3.00
CA ILE A 67 0.42 6.96 -4.37
C ILE A 67 1.58 7.20 -5.35
N LYS A 68 2.45 8.19 -5.07
CA LYS A 68 3.62 8.48 -5.91
C LYS A 68 4.56 7.28 -6.02
N ARG A 69 4.77 6.53 -4.93
CA ARG A 69 5.58 5.30 -4.92
C ARG A 69 4.96 4.21 -5.79
N LEU A 70 3.64 4.01 -5.71
CA LEU A 70 2.92 3.06 -6.54
C LEU A 70 3.04 3.40 -8.03
N ILE A 71 2.82 4.66 -8.41
CA ILE A 71 2.96 5.13 -9.79
C ILE A 71 4.38 4.93 -10.31
N LYS A 72 5.39 5.21 -9.49
CA LYS A 72 6.80 4.99 -9.87
C LYS A 72 7.10 3.51 -10.14
N GLN A 73 6.47 2.60 -9.41
CA GLN A 73 6.72 1.16 -9.51
C GLN A 73 5.91 0.49 -10.62
N PHE A 74 4.63 0.87 -10.78
CA PHE A 74 3.67 0.16 -11.62
C PHE A 74 3.18 0.97 -12.82
N GLY A 75 3.59 2.24 -12.94
CA GLY A 75 3.06 3.17 -13.93
C GLY A 75 1.77 3.83 -13.47
N LYS A 76 1.23 4.73 -14.31
CA LYS A 76 -0.02 5.45 -14.00
C LYS A 76 -1.22 4.50 -14.17
N PRO A 77 -2.10 4.36 -13.16
CA PRO A 77 -3.33 3.59 -13.31
C PRO A 77 -4.31 4.32 -14.24
N GLN A 78 -5.21 3.56 -14.88
CA GLN A 78 -6.33 4.15 -15.62
C GLN A 78 -7.42 4.65 -14.68
N LYS A 79 -7.63 3.97 -13.53
CA LYS A 79 -8.62 4.34 -12.53
C LYS A 79 -8.10 4.06 -11.13
N VAL A 80 -8.29 5.02 -10.23
CA VAL A 80 -8.09 4.85 -8.78
C VAL A 80 -9.45 4.95 -8.12
N ILE A 81 -9.73 4.03 -7.21
CA ILE A 81 -10.92 4.02 -6.37
C ILE A 81 -10.42 4.18 -4.94
N THR A 82 -10.92 5.19 -4.25
CA THR A 82 -10.73 5.37 -2.81
C THR A 82 -12.07 5.17 -2.12
N ASP A 83 -12.02 4.74 -0.87
CA ASP A 83 -13.12 4.91 0.08
C ASP A 83 -13.48 6.40 0.22
N GLN A 84 -14.77 6.69 0.38
CA GLN A 84 -15.31 8.04 0.61
C GLN A 84 -15.20 8.42 2.08
#